data_AF-A0A961YYI3-F1
#
_entry.id   AF-A0A961YYI3-F1
#
_cell.length_a   1.000
_cell.length_b   1.000
_cell.length_c   1.000
_cell.angle_alpha   90.00
_cell.angle_beta   90.00
_cell.angle_gamma   90.00
#
_symmetry.space_group_name_H-M   'P 1'
#
loop_
_entity.id
_entity.type
_entity.pdbx_description
1 polymer ?
#
loop_
_entity_poly.entity_id
_entity_poly.type
_entity_poly.pdbx_seq_one_letter_code
_entity_poly.pdbx_strand_id
1 'polypeptide(L)'
;MKRILRLLLQLPQRIANAAAPLFRFLAALFLLVAVVLFVAGATKGGAHMSTAAHWQAISPSSFAALETGLQNRLGGWLWSPFLTTLLNAPAYVLFGSLAVLCGFAGRRRRVVNVFVN
;
A
#
# COMPACT_ATOMS: atom_id res chain seq x y z
N MET A 1 26.80 -2.50 -31.38
CA MET A 1 26.32 -3.50 -30.38
C MET A 1 26.45 -3.10 -28.92
N LYS A 2 27.63 -2.69 -28.41
CA LYS A 2 27.84 -2.41 -26.96
C LYS A 2 26.91 -1.32 -26.35
N ARG A 3 26.43 -0.35 -27.14
CA ARG A 3 25.46 0.68 -26.70
C ARG A 3 24.06 0.13 -26.43
N ILE A 4 23.57 -0.78 -27.29
CA ILE A 4 22.23 -1.38 -27.17
C ILE A 4 22.18 -2.32 -25.96
N LEU A 5 23.25 -3.08 -25.74
CA LEU A 5 23.39 -3.96 -24.57
C LEU A 5 23.37 -3.17 -23.25
N ARG A 6 24.05 -2.01 -23.21
CA ARG A 6 24.05 -1.11 -22.04
C ARG A 6 22.67 -0.48 -21.79
N LEU A 7 21.91 -0.19 -22.85
CA LEU A 7 20.54 0.32 -22.75
C LEU A 7 19.58 -0.75 -22.22
N LEU A 8 19.68 -2.00 -22.71
CA LEU A 8 18.88 -3.13 -22.23
C LEU A 8 19.13 -3.44 -20.75
N LEU A 9 20.40 -3.41 -20.31
CA LEU A 9 20.77 -3.61 -18.90
C LEU A 9 20.28 -2.49 -17.97
N GLN A 10 20.03 -1.28 -18.49
CA GLN A 10 19.55 -0.13 -17.71
C GLN A 10 18.04 0.06 -17.74
N LEU A 11 17.29 -0.67 -18.59
CA LEU A 11 15.83 -0.63 -18.66
C LEU A 11 15.13 -0.83 -17.31
N PRO A 12 15.44 -1.86 -16.49
CA PRO A 12 14.77 -2.05 -15.21
C PRO A 12 14.99 -0.85 -14.28
N GLN A 13 16.20 -0.26 -14.30
CA GLN A 13 16.52 0.93 -13.53
C GLN A 13 15.75 2.17 -14.03
N ARG A 14 15.60 2.33 -15.34
CA ARG A 14 14.85 3.44 -15.95
C ARG A 14 13.36 3.39 -15.63
N ILE A 15 12.77 2.20 -15.71
CA ILE A 15 11.36 1.97 -15.36
C ILE A 15 11.15 2.24 -13.86
N ALA A 16 12.03 1.72 -13.00
CA ALA A 16 11.96 1.99 -11.56
C ALA A 16 12.10 3.49 -11.23
N ASN A 17 12.99 4.21 -11.92
CA ASN A 17 13.17 5.65 -11.72
C ASN A 17 11.99 6.49 -12.22
N ALA A 18 11.31 6.04 -13.28
CA ALA A 18 10.11 6.67 -13.82
C ALA A 18 8.87 6.39 -12.95
N ALA A 19 8.77 5.20 -12.34
CA ALA A 19 7.68 4.83 -11.44
C ALA A 19 7.86 5.40 -10.02
N ALA A 20 9.09 5.72 -9.60
CA ALA A 20 9.40 6.28 -8.29
C ALA A 20 8.56 7.53 -7.89
N PRO A 21 8.35 8.55 -8.74
CA PRO A 21 7.48 9.67 -8.39
C PRO A 21 6.02 9.26 -8.16
N LEU A 22 5.50 8.31 -8.94
CA LEU A 22 4.13 7.80 -8.75
C LEU A 22 3.99 7.09 -7.39
N PHE A 23 4.93 6.22 -7.03
CA PHE A 23 4.91 5.54 -5.73
C PHE A 23 5.06 6.53 -4.57
N ARG A 24 5.84 7.61 -4.73
CA ARG A 24 5.92 8.68 -3.73
C ARG A 24 4.63 9.46 -3.58
N PHE A 25 3.98 9.79 -4.69
CA PHE A 25 2.68 10.45 -4.68
C PHE A 25 1.64 9.57 -3.98
N LEU A 26 1.59 8.29 -4.33
CA LEU A 26 0.69 7.32 -3.70
C LEU A 26 0.98 7.13 -2.22
N ALA A 27 2.27 7.11 -1.83
CA ALA A 27 2.69 7.07 -0.43
C ALA A 27 2.18 8.29 0.35
N ALA A 28 2.33 9.50 -0.22
CA ALA A 28 1.85 10.73 0.40
C ALA A 28 0.32 10.75 0.52
N LEU A 29 -0.39 10.27 -0.50
CA LEU A 29 -1.85 10.17 -0.49
C LEU A 29 -2.35 9.22 0.61
N PHE A 30 -1.78 8.01 0.69
CA PHE A 30 -2.14 7.05 1.73
C PHE A 30 -1.77 7.55 3.12
N LEU A 31 -0.62 8.22 3.26
CA LEU A 31 -0.21 8.82 4.54
C LEU A 31 -1.20 9.90 4.98
N LEU A 32 -1.64 10.76 4.06
CA LEU A 32 -2.63 11.79 4.35
C LEU A 32 -3.94 11.18 4.86
N VAL A 33 -4.46 10.17 4.15
CA VAL A 33 -5.68 9.45 4.57
C VAL A 33 -5.50 8.80 5.94
N ALA A 34 -4.35 8.16 6.18
CA ALA A 34 -4.04 7.55 7.47
C ALA A 34 -4.07 8.57 8.62
N VAL A 35 -3.45 9.74 8.43
CA VAL A 35 -3.43 10.82 9.42
C VAL A 35 -4.84 11.35 9.69
N VAL A 36 -5.64 11.60 8.64
CA VAL A 36 -7.03 12.07 8.79
C VAL A 36 -7.87 11.07 9.59
N LEU A 37 -7.78 9.78 9.27
CA LEU A 37 -8.52 8.72 9.98
C LEU A 37 -8.05 8.55 11.43
N PHE A 38 -6.75 8.70 11.67
CA PHE A 38 -6.19 8.66 13.02
C PHE A 38 -6.73 9.82 13.86
N VAL A 39 -6.66 11.05 13.35
CA VAL A 39 -7.17 12.25 14.02
C VAL A 39 -8.68 12.14 14.24
N ALA A 40 -9.45 11.68 13.24
CA ALA A 40 -10.89 11.49 13.37
C ALA A 40 -11.27 10.46 14.45
N GLY A 41 -10.46 9.42 14.64
CA GLY A 41 -10.64 8.47 15.75
C GLY A 41 -10.25 9.07 17.11
N ALA A 42 -9.15 9.84 17.14
CA ALA A 42 -8.68 10.50 18.36
C ALA A 42 -9.69 11.56 18.87
N THR A 43 -10.30 12.35 17.98
CA THR A 43 -11.29 13.37 18.34
C THR A 43 -12.61 12.77 18.84
N LYS A 44 -12.95 11.54 18.42
CA LYS A 44 -14.13 10.79 18.90
C LYS A 44 -13.86 9.99 20.20
N GLY A 45 -12.88 10.40 20.99
CA GLY A 45 -12.57 9.77 22.28
C GLY A 45 -11.87 8.41 22.15
N GLY A 46 -11.13 8.17 21.06
CA GLY A 46 -10.43 6.90 20.82
C GLY A 46 -11.29 5.81 20.19
N ALA A 47 -12.54 6.11 19.82
CA ALA A 47 -13.38 5.22 19.04
C ALA A 47 -12.84 5.10 17.61
N HIS A 48 -12.00 4.10 17.38
CA HIS A 48 -11.49 3.78 16.05
C HIS A 48 -12.47 2.87 15.31
N MET A 49 -12.95 3.31 14.14
CA MET A 49 -13.71 2.44 13.26
C MET A 49 -12.77 1.45 12.55
N SER A 50 -13.20 0.18 12.48
CA SER A 50 -12.48 -0.83 11.71
C SER A 50 -12.53 -0.51 10.21
N THR A 51 -11.55 -1.02 9.48
CA THR A 51 -11.51 -0.89 8.01
C THR A 51 -12.75 -1.54 7.37
N ALA A 52 -13.18 -2.69 7.89
CA ALA A 52 -14.41 -3.37 7.47
C ALA A 52 -15.63 -2.45 7.63
N ALA A 53 -15.78 -1.80 8.78
CA ALA A 53 -16.92 -0.92 9.04
C ALA A 53 -16.92 0.30 8.11
N HIS A 54 -15.74 0.89 7.83
CA HIS A 54 -15.63 1.97 6.83
C HIS A 54 -16.01 1.50 5.43
N TRP A 55 -15.55 0.32 5.01
CA TRP A 55 -15.86 -0.21 3.69
C TRP A 55 -17.35 -0.55 3.55
N GLN A 56 -17.91 -1.28 4.52
CA GLN A 56 -19.32 -1.64 4.53
C GLN A 56 -20.23 -0.41 4.56
N ALA A 57 -19.84 0.66 5.25
CA ALA A 57 -20.59 1.93 5.24
C ALA A 57 -20.63 2.60 3.86
N ILE A 58 -19.59 2.43 3.03
CA ILE A 58 -19.49 3.05 1.70
C ILE A 58 -20.13 2.17 0.62
N SER A 59 -19.84 0.86 0.64
CA SER A 59 -20.34 -0.10 -0.34
C SER A 59 -20.46 -1.50 0.27
N PRO A 60 -21.63 -1.86 0.81
CA PRO A 60 -21.89 -3.20 1.32
C PRO A 60 -21.81 -4.27 0.23
N SER A 61 -22.30 -3.96 -0.98
CA SER A 61 -22.35 -4.91 -2.10
C SER A 61 -20.97 -5.27 -2.63
N SER A 62 -20.04 -4.29 -2.70
CA SER A 62 -18.66 -4.56 -3.09
C SER A 62 -17.92 -5.39 -2.03
N PHE A 63 -18.20 -5.17 -0.74
CA PHE A 63 -17.60 -5.96 0.34
C PHE A 63 -18.03 -7.44 0.23
N ALA A 64 -19.33 -7.70 0.08
CA ALA A 64 -19.87 -9.05 -0.06
C ALA A 64 -19.37 -9.76 -1.33
N ALA A 65 -19.24 -9.04 -2.45
CA ALA A 65 -18.69 -9.57 -3.68
C ALA A 65 -17.20 -9.98 -3.52
N LEU A 66 -16.43 -9.18 -2.80
CA LEU A 66 -15.02 -9.48 -2.52
C LEU A 66 -14.88 -10.69 -1.61
N GLU A 67 -15.67 -10.76 -0.53
CA GLU A 67 -15.76 -11.91 0.35
C GLU A 67 -16.06 -13.21 -0.43
N THR A 68 -17.14 -13.20 -1.20
CA THR A 68 -17.57 -14.35 -2.01
C THR A 68 -16.50 -14.75 -3.03
N GLY A 69 -15.90 -13.77 -3.71
CA GLY A 69 -14.84 -14.01 -4.70
C GLY A 69 -13.57 -14.60 -4.09
N LEU A 70 -13.16 -14.13 -2.92
CA LEU A 70 -11.99 -14.62 -2.19
C LEU A 70 -12.23 -16.03 -1.63
N GLN A 71 -13.39 -16.27 -1.02
CA GLN A 71 -13.76 -17.60 -0.53
C GLN A 71 -13.79 -18.63 -1.65
N ASN A 72 -14.32 -18.27 -2.83
CA ASN A 72 -14.40 -19.16 -3.99
C ASN A 72 -13.03 -19.44 -4.64
N ARG A 73 -12.09 -18.50 -4.61
CA ARG A 73 -10.79 -18.64 -5.31
C ARG A 73 -9.65 -19.13 -4.42
N LEU A 74 -9.62 -18.71 -3.17
CA LEU A 74 -8.48 -18.89 -2.26
C LEU A 74 -8.86 -19.71 -1.01
N GLY A 75 -10.13 -20.14 -0.91
CA GLY A 75 -10.66 -20.93 0.20
C GLY A 75 -10.92 -20.10 1.46
N GLY A 76 -11.86 -20.55 2.29
CA GLY A 76 -12.23 -19.88 3.54
C GLY A 76 -11.08 -19.71 4.55
N TRP A 77 -9.99 -20.48 4.39
CA TRP A 77 -8.77 -20.37 5.19
C TRP A 77 -8.13 -18.99 5.11
N LEU A 78 -8.11 -18.33 3.95
CA LEU A 78 -7.44 -17.03 3.80
C LEU A 78 -8.32 -15.90 4.36
N TRP A 79 -9.64 -16.07 4.24
CA TRP A 79 -10.64 -15.13 4.73
C TRP A 79 -10.69 -15.11 6.25
N SER A 80 -10.84 -16.28 6.90
CA SER A 80 -11.26 -16.39 8.30
C SER A 80 -10.27 -15.90 9.37
N PRO A 81 -8.94 -16.05 9.26
CA PRO A 81 -8.00 -15.49 10.23
C PRO A 81 -7.23 -14.28 9.72
N PHE A 82 -6.85 -14.23 8.43
CA PHE A 82 -5.89 -13.25 7.94
C PHE A 82 -6.59 -11.95 7.50
N LEU A 83 -7.56 -12.08 6.59
CA LEU A 83 -8.31 -10.93 6.08
C LEU A 83 -9.20 -10.33 7.16
N THR A 84 -9.93 -11.14 7.93
CA THR A 84 -10.74 -10.63 9.06
C THR A 84 -9.91 -9.85 10.08
N THR A 85 -8.72 -10.33 10.45
CA THR A 85 -7.83 -9.59 11.38
C THR A 85 -7.34 -8.28 10.77
N LEU A 86 -6.94 -8.31 9.49
CA LEU A 86 -6.49 -7.11 8.78
C LEU A 86 -7.62 -6.08 8.60
N LEU A 87 -8.82 -6.54 8.26
CA LEU A 87 -9.99 -5.69 8.04
C LEU A 87 -10.60 -5.19 9.38
N ASN A 88 -10.41 -5.91 10.49
CA ASN A 88 -10.78 -5.45 11.82
C ASN A 88 -9.79 -4.43 12.40
N ALA A 89 -8.56 -4.36 11.87
CA ALA A 89 -7.62 -3.34 12.27
C ALA A 89 -8.16 -1.93 11.98
N PRO A 90 -7.76 -0.92 12.77
CA PRO A 90 -8.12 0.47 12.50
C PRO A 90 -7.66 0.90 11.10
N ALA A 91 -8.52 1.61 10.37
CA ALA A 91 -8.24 1.98 8.98
C ALA A 91 -6.95 2.81 8.82
N TYR A 92 -6.59 3.63 9.81
CA TYR A 92 -5.33 4.39 9.79
C TYR A 92 -4.09 3.49 9.76
N VAL A 93 -4.14 2.30 10.39
CA VAL A 93 -3.03 1.34 10.38
C VAL A 93 -2.86 0.75 8.98
N LEU A 94 -3.97 0.38 8.33
CA LEU A 94 -3.93 -0.17 6.97
C LEU A 94 -3.35 0.85 5.98
N PHE A 95 -3.91 2.07 5.94
CA PHE A 95 -3.41 3.11 5.04
C PHE A 95 -1.99 3.57 5.39
N GLY A 96 -1.63 3.62 6.68
CA GLY A 96 -0.28 3.90 7.12
C GLY A 96 0.73 2.86 6.64
N SER A 97 0.38 1.57 6.71
CA SER A 97 1.24 0.50 6.20
C SER A 97 1.42 0.58 4.68
N LEU A 98 0.35 0.85 3.93
CA LEU A 98 0.42 1.08 2.47
C LEU A 98 1.30 2.29 2.14
N ALA A 99 1.19 3.37 2.91
CA ALA A 99 2.06 4.54 2.75
C ALA A 99 3.54 4.19 2.92
N VAL A 100 3.88 3.39 3.95
CA VAL A 100 5.25 2.92 4.18
C VAL A 100 5.72 2.03 3.03
N LEU A 101 4.91 1.07 2.58
CA LEU A 101 5.25 0.18 1.48
C LEU A 101 5.49 0.95 0.18
N CYS A 102 4.59 1.87 -0.18
CA CYS A 102 4.73 2.72 -1.36
C CYS A 102 5.93 3.67 -1.22
N GLY A 103 6.16 4.25 -0.05
CA GLY A 103 7.29 5.16 0.21
C GLY A 103 8.63 4.43 0.09
N PHE A 104 8.69 3.19 0.57
CA PHE A 104 9.86 2.32 0.42
C PHE A 104 10.08 1.94 -1.06
N ALA A 105 9.03 1.53 -1.77
CA ALA A 105 9.11 1.22 -3.20
C ALA A 105 9.51 2.43 -4.07
N GLY A 106 9.09 3.64 -3.70
CA GLY A 106 9.43 4.89 -4.37
C GLY A 106 10.82 5.44 -4.03
N ARG A 107 11.57 4.82 -3.12
CA ARG A 107 12.90 5.30 -2.69
C ARG A 107 13.91 5.06 -3.81
N ARG A 108 14.40 6.15 -4.42
CA ARG A 108 15.49 6.09 -5.41
C ARG A 108 16.75 5.50 -4.76
N ARG A 109 17.23 4.37 -5.28
CA ARG A 109 18.52 3.79 -4.89
C ARG A 109 19.64 4.68 -5.43
N ARG A 110 20.30 5.46 -4.57
CA ARG A 110 21.52 6.19 -4.95
C ARG A 110 22.70 5.23 -4.85
N VAL A 111 23.36 4.97 -5.98
CA VAL A 111 24.61 4.22 -6.00
C VAL A 111 25.73 5.22 -5.72
N VAL A 112 26.36 5.12 -4.55
CA VAL A 112 27.54 5.91 -4.20
C VAL A 112 28.74 5.13 -4.69
N ASN A 113 29.36 5.59 -5.78
CA ASN A 113 30.64 5.04 -6.22
C ASN A 113 31.73 5.67 -5.34
N VAL A 114 32.28 4.88 -4.42
CA VAL A 114 33.46 5.27 -3.64
C VAL A 114 34.68 4.99 -4.51
N PHE A 115 35.36 6.06 -4.92
CA PHE A 115 36.66 5.96 -5.58
C PHE A 115 37.73 5.98 -4.48
N VAL A 116 38.43 4.87 -4.31
CA VAL A 116 39.66 4.84 -3.51
C VAL A 116 40.79 5.21 -4.47
N ASN A 117 41.50 6.29 -4.16
CA ASN A 117 42.66 6.79 -4.91
C ASN A 117 43.95 6.26 -4.29
#